data_AF-A0A316A743-F1
#
_entry.id   AF-A0A316A743-F1
#
_cell.length_a   1.000
_cell.length_b   1.000
_cell.length_c   1.000
_cell.angle_alpha   90.00
_cell.angle_beta   90.00
_cell.angle_gamma   90.00
#
_symmetry.space_group_name_H-M   'P 1'
#
loop_
_entity.id
_entity.type
_entity.pdbx_description
1 polymer ?
#
loop_
_entity_poly.entity_id
_entity_poly.type
_entity_poly.pdbx_seq_one_letter_code
_entity_poly.pdbx_strand_id
1 'polypeptide(L)'
;MRTWVLGLWLCIVGPFIGVVAVGGPGGGVVDHLLQHVVMIALGVVSLWVISRLRRATPSQTVTMTAGVLFVVQVLFLIGNLGESVAVVRQGGFGVGEVAFEDPVHEFFSYITPLSFLVAVLLVVVVSVEAAVVGLRARSKVAVAGDR
;
A
#
# COMPACT_ATOMS: atom_id res chain seq x y z
N MET A 1 6.16 13.25 10.97
CA MET A 1 5.11 12.22 11.04
C MET A 1 3.94 12.51 10.08
N ARG A 2 3.21 13.63 10.19
CA ARG A 2 2.05 13.96 9.35
C ARG A 2 2.29 13.79 7.83
N THR A 3 3.38 14.36 7.31
CA THR A 3 3.74 14.27 5.88
C THR A 3 3.89 12.83 5.40
N TRP A 4 4.48 11.97 6.23
CA TRP A 4 4.68 10.55 5.89
C TRP A 4 3.38 9.76 5.92
N VAL A 5 2.50 10.04 6.90
CA VAL A 5 1.15 9.47 6.92
C VAL A 5 0.38 9.86 5.66
N LEU A 6 0.40 11.14 5.27
CA LEU A 6 -0.20 11.59 4.01
C LEU A 6 0.41 10.87 2.79
N GLY A 7 1.72 10.65 2.79
CA GLY A 7 2.39 9.85 1.77
C GLY A 7 1.84 8.42 1.67
N LEU A 8 1.55 7.77 2.82
CA LEU A 8 0.93 6.45 2.82
C LEU A 8 -0.49 6.46 2.26
N TRP A 9 -1.29 7.48 2.60
CA TRP A 9 -2.61 7.66 2.01
C TRP A 9 -2.54 7.82 0.49
N LEU A 10 -1.60 8.63 -0.01
CA LEU A 10 -1.43 8.83 -1.45
C LEU A 10 -0.90 7.60 -2.18
N CYS A 11 -0.02 6.81 -1.57
CA CYS A 11 0.61 5.67 -2.24
C CYS A 11 -0.15 4.34 -2.08
N ILE A 12 -1.07 4.24 -1.12
CA ILE A 12 -1.77 2.98 -0.79
C ILE A 12 -3.28 3.18 -0.86
N VAL A 13 -3.84 4.10 -0.07
CA VAL A 13 -5.30 4.26 0.01
C VAL A 13 -5.89 4.92 -1.23
N GLY A 14 -5.24 5.96 -1.78
CA GLY A 14 -5.65 6.64 -3.00
C GLY A 14 -5.76 5.67 -4.19
N PRO A 15 -4.73 4.86 -4.48
CA PRO A 15 -4.78 3.83 -5.52
C PRO A 15 -5.88 2.79 -5.26
N PHE A 16 -6.12 2.39 -4.01
CA PHE A 16 -7.20 1.47 -3.67
C PHE A 16 -8.57 2.07 -4.05
N ILE A 17 -8.82 3.31 -3.64
CA ILE A 17 -10.05 4.04 -4.00
C ILE A 17 -10.17 4.17 -5.52
N GLY A 18 -9.07 4.49 -6.21
CA GLY A 18 -9.03 4.58 -7.66
C GLY A 18 -9.44 3.28 -8.34
N VAL A 19 -8.85 2.15 -7.93
CA VAL A 19 -9.20 0.81 -8.45
C VAL A 19 -10.68 0.48 -8.21
N VAL A 20 -11.21 0.75 -7.01
CA VAL A 20 -12.63 0.52 -6.70
C VAL A 20 -13.53 1.42 -7.56
N ALA A 21 -13.17 2.69 -7.73
CA ALA A 21 -13.98 3.66 -8.47
C ALA A 21 -14.08 3.35 -9.97
N VAL A 22 -13.07 2.71 -10.56
CA VAL A 22 -13.06 2.34 -11.99
C VAL A 22 -13.64 0.94 -12.26
N GLY A 23 -14.28 0.31 -11.26
CA GLY A 23 -14.93 -1.00 -11.42
C GLY A 23 -14.05 -2.21 -11.10
N GLY A 24 -12.87 -1.99 -10.51
CA GLY A 24 -11.95 -3.06 -10.11
C GLY A 24 -11.20 -3.70 -11.29
N PRO A 25 -10.48 -4.81 -11.03
CA PRO A 25 -9.66 -5.50 -12.04
C PRO A 25 -10.46 -6.03 -13.25
N GLY A 26 -11.77 -6.25 -13.09
CA GLY A 26 -12.68 -6.67 -14.16
C GLY A 26 -13.39 -5.52 -14.89
N GLY A 27 -13.13 -4.27 -14.51
CA GLY A 27 -13.85 -3.09 -15.03
C GLY A 27 -13.51 -2.71 -16.47
N GLY A 28 -12.52 -3.35 -17.10
CA GLY A 28 -12.22 -3.19 -18.53
C GLY A 28 -11.70 -1.81 -18.97
N VAL A 29 -11.46 -0.86 -18.06
CA VAL A 29 -11.06 0.52 -18.42
C VAL A 29 -9.55 0.72 -18.48
N VAL A 30 -8.76 -0.13 -17.80
CA VAL A 30 -7.29 -0.01 -17.74
C VAL A 30 -6.66 -1.33 -18.17
N ASP A 31 -5.65 -1.24 -19.03
CA ASP A 31 -4.80 -2.37 -19.38
C ASP A 31 -4.25 -3.04 -18.11
N HIS A 32 -4.53 -4.33 -17.94
CA HIS A 32 -4.23 -5.09 -16.73
C HIS A 32 -2.74 -5.09 -16.38
N LEU A 33 -1.87 -5.15 -17.40
CA LEU A 33 -0.41 -5.07 -17.20
C LEU A 33 0.01 -3.66 -16.78
N LEU A 34 -0.55 -2.62 -17.40
CA LEU A 34 -0.30 -1.23 -17.00
C LEU A 34 -0.69 -0.98 -15.53
N GLN A 35 -1.82 -1.55 -15.09
CA GLN A 35 -2.24 -1.47 -13.70
C GLN A 35 -1.14 -2.02 -12.77
N HIS A 36 -0.62 -3.23 -13.04
CA HIS A 36 0.44 -3.79 -12.20
C HIS A 36 1.71 -2.93 -12.21
N VAL A 37 2.13 -2.38 -13.35
CA VAL A 37 3.29 -1.49 -13.44
C VAL A 37 3.13 -0.26 -12.54
N VAL A 38 1.96 0.38 -12.60
CA VAL A 38 1.64 1.55 -11.75
C VAL A 38 1.62 1.15 -10.27
N MET A 39 0.98 0.02 -9.94
CA MET A 39 0.90 -0.48 -8.56
C MET A 39 2.28 -0.86 -7.99
N ILE A 40 3.17 -1.44 -8.80
CA ILE A 40 4.56 -1.73 -8.42
C ILE A 40 5.31 -0.44 -8.11
N ALA A 41 5.22 0.57 -8.99
CA ALA A 41 5.88 1.85 -8.76
C ALA A 41 5.43 2.51 -7.46
N LEU A 42 4.11 2.55 -7.22
CA LEU A 42 3.52 3.07 -6.00
C LEU A 42 3.91 2.24 -4.77
N GLY A 43 3.95 0.93 -4.90
CA GLY A 43 4.40 0.00 -3.85
C GLY A 43 5.85 0.27 -3.43
N VAL A 44 6.77 0.46 -4.38
CA VAL A 44 8.18 0.80 -4.11
C VAL A 44 8.31 2.14 -3.41
N VAL A 45 7.59 3.17 -3.88
CA VAL A 45 7.56 4.48 -3.22
C VAL A 45 6.98 4.35 -1.80
N SER A 46 5.95 3.53 -1.61
CA SER A 46 5.35 3.30 -0.29
C SER A 46 6.36 2.68 0.69
N LEU A 47 7.21 1.74 0.28
CA LEU A 47 8.27 1.17 1.14
C LEU A 47 9.25 2.25 1.62
N TRP A 48 9.61 3.19 0.74
CA TRP A 48 10.45 4.33 1.11
C TRP A 48 9.73 5.24 2.12
N VAL A 49 8.45 5.58 1.88
CA VAL A 49 7.63 6.38 2.80
C VAL A 49 7.51 5.71 4.17
N ILE A 50 7.23 4.40 4.23
CA ILE A 50 7.14 3.62 5.47
C ILE A 50 8.48 3.69 6.23
N SER A 51 9.60 3.51 5.52
CA SER A 51 10.94 3.60 6.11
C SER A 51 11.24 4.98 6.67
N ARG A 52 10.73 6.04 6.03
CA ARG A 52 10.85 7.42 6.52
C ARG A 52 9.96 7.67 7.74
N LEU A 53 8.73 7.13 7.76
CA LEU A 53 7.83 7.20 8.91
C LEU A 53 8.46 6.57 10.16
N ARG A 54 9.01 5.36 10.04
CA ARG A 54 9.67 4.63 11.13
C ARG A 54 10.82 5.41 11.76
N ARG A 55 11.62 6.12 10.95
CA ARG A 55 12.73 6.95 11.44
C ARG A 55 12.28 8.30 12.02
N ALA A 56 11.11 8.78 11.63
CA ALA A 56 10.62 10.11 11.98
C ALA A 56 9.70 10.14 13.21
N THR A 57 9.45 8.99 13.85
CA THR A 57 8.57 8.87 15.02
C THR A 57 9.34 8.32 16.22
N PRO A 58 9.19 8.90 17.42
CA PRO A 58 9.72 8.31 18.64
C PRO A 58 8.79 7.23 19.22
N SER A 59 7.62 7.00 18.64
CA SER A 59 6.64 6.01 19.14
C SER A 59 6.99 4.59 18.67
N GLN A 60 7.20 3.69 19.63
CA GLN A 60 7.42 2.26 19.36
C GLN A 60 6.22 1.62 18.67
N THR A 61 4.98 1.94 19.09
CA THR A 61 3.75 1.40 18.50
C THR A 61 3.66 1.76 17.01
N VAL A 62 3.81 3.04 16.66
CA VAL A 62 3.82 3.49 15.26
C VAL A 62 4.93 2.80 14.46
N THR A 63 6.11 2.60 15.08
CA THR A 63 7.24 1.93 14.44
C THR A 63 6.97 0.44 14.17
N MET A 64 6.30 -0.25 15.10
CA MET A 64 5.91 -1.66 14.95
C MET A 64 4.83 -1.83 13.89
N THR A 65 3.76 -1.05 13.95
CA THR A 65 2.68 -1.07 12.93
C THR A 65 3.22 -0.74 11.55
N ALA A 66 4.11 0.26 11.43
CA ALA A 66 4.79 0.56 10.17
C ALA A 66 5.75 -0.57 9.73
N GLY A 67 6.34 -1.33 10.66
CA GLY A 67 7.12 -2.52 10.35
C GLY A 67 6.28 -3.64 9.76
N VAL A 68 5.10 -3.91 10.33
CA VAL A 68 4.14 -4.88 9.77
C VAL A 68 3.67 -4.42 8.39
N LEU A 69 3.30 -3.14 8.25
CA LEU A 69 2.91 -2.56 6.96
C LEU A 69 4.02 -2.69 5.91
N PHE A 70 5.29 -2.57 6.31
CA PHE A 70 6.42 -2.79 5.40
C PHE A 70 6.43 -4.22 4.85
N VAL A 71 6.27 -5.23 5.70
CA VAL A 71 6.23 -6.64 5.28
C VAL A 71 5.05 -6.89 4.35
N VAL A 72 3.87 -6.37 4.70
CA VAL A 72 2.68 -6.48 3.86
C VAL A 72 2.90 -5.83 2.49
N GLN A 73 3.57 -4.68 2.41
CA GLN A 73 3.89 -4.07 1.13
C GLN A 73 4.94 -4.82 0.31
N VAL A 74 5.85 -5.56 0.94
CA VAL A 74 6.73 -6.49 0.22
C VAL A 74 5.91 -7.62 -0.40
N LEU A 75 4.95 -8.20 0.34
CA LEU A 75 4.06 -9.23 -0.21
C LEU A 75 3.20 -8.71 -1.36
N PHE A 76 2.68 -7.49 -1.23
CA PHE A 76 1.96 -6.81 -2.30
C PHE A 76 2.80 -6.65 -3.57
N LEU A 77 4.08 -6.27 -3.44
CA LEU A 77 5.00 -6.16 -4.57
C LEU A 77 5.33 -7.52 -5.20
N ILE A 78 5.52 -8.56 -4.38
CA ILE A 78 5.72 -9.93 -4.86
C ILE A 78 4.50 -10.38 -5.66
N GLY A 79 3.29 -10.14 -5.15
CA GLY A 79 2.04 -10.44 -5.84
C GLY A 79 1.95 -9.76 -7.20
N ASN A 80 2.08 -8.44 -7.25
CA ASN A 80 2.00 -7.69 -8.52
C ASN A 80 3.09 -8.08 -9.52
N LEU A 81 4.31 -8.32 -9.04
CA LEU A 81 5.40 -8.75 -9.91
C LEU A 81 5.12 -10.14 -10.49
N GLY A 82 4.62 -11.05 -9.67
CA GLY A 82 4.25 -12.40 -10.09
C GLY A 82 3.13 -12.40 -11.13
N GLU A 83 2.07 -11.64 -10.89
CA GLU A 83 1.00 -11.46 -11.89
C GLU A 83 1.52 -10.81 -13.18
N SER A 84 2.37 -9.77 -13.08
CA SER A 84 2.99 -9.12 -14.24
C SER A 84 3.81 -10.10 -15.08
N VAL A 85 4.60 -10.97 -14.43
CA VAL A 85 5.41 -11.98 -15.12
C VAL A 85 4.52 -12.98 -15.85
N ALA A 86 3.41 -13.42 -15.25
CA ALA A 86 2.47 -14.31 -15.91
C ALA A 86 1.83 -13.65 -17.14
N VAL A 87 1.38 -12.39 -17.03
CA VAL A 87 0.80 -11.63 -18.15
C VAL A 87 1.82 -11.41 -19.28
N VAL A 88 3.07 -11.05 -18.95
CA VAL A 88 4.13 -10.88 -19.95
C VAL A 88 4.44 -12.18 -20.69
N ARG A 89 4.44 -13.33 -19.99
CA ARG A 89 4.66 -14.65 -20.62
C ARG A 89 3.57 -15.03 -21.61
N GLN A 90 2.33 -14.59 -21.38
CA GLN A 90 1.18 -14.88 -22.23
C GLN A 90 1.05 -13.92 -23.43
N GLY A 91 1.88 -12.86 -23.50
CA GLY A 91 1.88 -11.90 -24.62
C GLY A 91 1.83 -10.41 -24.22
N GLY A 92 1.83 -10.08 -22.93
CA GLY A 92 1.90 -8.70 -22.41
C GLY A 92 0.62 -7.88 -22.61
N PHE A 93 0.76 -6.62 -23.04
CA PHE A 93 -0.33 -5.63 -23.19
C PHE A 93 -1.43 -6.05 -24.20
N GLY A 94 -1.19 -7.06 -25.04
CA GLY A 94 -2.17 -7.56 -26.01
C GLY A 94 -3.01 -8.74 -25.51
N VAL A 95 -2.77 -9.21 -24.28
CA VAL A 95 -3.42 -10.42 -23.76
C VAL A 95 -4.78 -10.07 -23.17
N GLY A 96 -5.81 -10.71 -23.70
CA GLY A 96 -7.17 -10.68 -23.14
C GLY A 96 -7.28 -11.57 -21.91
N GLU A 97 -8.43 -12.21 -21.71
CA GLU A 97 -8.70 -12.94 -20.48
C GLU A 97 -7.84 -14.21 -20.27
N VAL A 98 -7.11 -14.67 -21.29
CA VAL A 98 -6.29 -15.90 -21.23
C VAL A 98 -5.17 -15.81 -20.17
N ALA A 99 -4.72 -14.60 -19.82
CA ALA A 99 -3.76 -14.44 -18.73
C ALA A 99 -4.30 -14.89 -17.36
N PHE A 100 -5.62 -14.85 -17.16
CA PHE A 100 -6.28 -15.22 -15.90
C PHE A 100 -6.40 -16.75 -15.72
N GLU A 101 -6.17 -17.54 -16.78
CA GLU A 101 -6.15 -19.00 -16.71
C GLU A 101 -4.76 -19.56 -16.37
N ASP A 102 -3.74 -18.70 -16.27
CA ASP A 102 -2.38 -19.10 -15.94
C ASP A 102 -2.26 -19.42 -14.43
N PRO A 103 -1.80 -20.63 -14.04
CA PRO A 103 -1.69 -21.01 -12.62
C PRO A 103 -0.76 -20.10 -11.80
N VAL A 104 0.23 -19.46 -12.45
CA VAL A 104 1.11 -18.49 -11.80
C VAL A 104 0.34 -17.19 -11.56
N HIS A 105 -0.43 -16.73 -12.54
CA HIS A 105 -1.32 -15.57 -12.37
C HIS A 105 -2.31 -15.80 -11.22
N GLU A 106 -3.00 -16.94 -11.22
CA GLU A 106 -3.99 -17.29 -10.20
C GLU A 106 -3.38 -17.30 -8.79
N PHE A 107 -2.23 -17.95 -8.60
CA PHE A 107 -1.54 -17.98 -7.30
C PHE A 107 -1.21 -16.57 -6.77
N PHE A 108 -0.64 -15.70 -7.61
CA PHE A 108 -0.29 -14.35 -7.19
C PHE A 108 -1.51 -13.44 -7.05
N SER A 109 -2.59 -13.71 -7.80
CA SER A 109 -3.87 -13.01 -7.68
C SER A 109 -4.57 -13.23 -6.33
N TYR A 110 -4.22 -14.28 -5.58
CA TYR A 110 -4.65 -14.40 -4.17
C TYR A 110 -3.82 -13.52 -3.23
N ILE A 111 -2.53 -13.32 -3.51
CA ILE A 111 -1.61 -12.59 -2.64
C ILE A 111 -1.82 -11.08 -2.79
N THR A 112 -1.92 -10.58 -4.01
CA THR A 112 -1.98 -9.14 -4.32
C THR A 112 -3.15 -8.42 -3.63
N PRO A 113 -4.42 -8.77 -3.85
CA PRO A 113 -5.56 -8.05 -3.28
C PRO A 113 -5.64 -8.20 -1.77
N LEU A 114 -5.30 -9.38 -1.22
CA LEU A 114 -5.29 -9.59 0.23
C LEU A 114 -4.23 -8.72 0.90
N SER A 115 -3.01 -8.71 0.36
CA SER A 115 -1.93 -7.85 0.86
C SER A 115 -2.33 -6.37 0.74
N PHE A 116 -3.00 -5.99 -0.34
CA PHE A 116 -3.43 -4.61 -0.54
C PHE A 116 -4.49 -4.18 0.48
N LEU A 117 -5.50 -5.02 0.73
CA LEU A 117 -6.54 -4.74 1.71
C LEU A 117 -5.97 -4.63 3.13
N VAL A 118 -5.08 -5.55 3.50
CA VAL A 118 -4.37 -5.49 4.80
C VAL A 118 -3.53 -4.23 4.90
N ALA A 119 -2.85 -3.82 3.81
CA ALA A 119 -2.08 -2.58 3.79
C ALA A 119 -2.97 -1.35 4.02
N VAL A 120 -4.14 -1.28 3.38
CA VAL A 120 -5.12 -0.19 3.59
C VAL A 120 -5.55 -0.12 5.05
N LEU A 121 -5.90 -1.26 5.67
CA LEU A 121 -6.27 -1.33 7.08
C LEU A 121 -5.14 -0.84 7.99
N LEU A 122 -3.90 -1.27 7.75
CA LEU A 122 -2.73 -0.85 8.51
C LEU A 122 -2.42 0.65 8.33
N VAL A 123 -2.70 1.24 7.16
CA VAL A 123 -2.58 2.69 6.96
C VAL A 123 -3.60 3.46 7.81
N VAL A 124 -4.82 2.95 7.95
CA VAL A 124 -5.81 3.54 8.87
C VAL A 124 -5.33 3.46 10.32
N VAL A 125 -4.88 2.27 10.76
CA VAL A 125 -4.37 2.06 12.12
C VAL A 125 -3.20 3.00 12.44
N VAL A 126 -2.17 3.04 11.58
CA VAL A 126 -1.00 3.91 11.82
C VAL A 126 -1.35 5.40 11.77
N SER A 127 -2.39 5.78 11.03
CA SER A 127 -2.91 7.15 11.00
C SER A 127 -3.52 7.55 12.35
N VAL A 128 -4.34 6.66 12.93
CA VAL A 128 -4.94 6.86 14.25
C VAL A 128 -3.86 6.90 15.33
N GLU A 129 -2.92 5.96 15.32
CA GLU A 129 -1.79 5.96 16.26
C GLU A 129 -0.98 7.25 16.18
N ALA A 130 -0.64 7.69 14.96
CA ALA A 130 0.09 8.93 14.74
C ALA A 130 -0.69 10.16 15.24
N ALA A 131 -2.00 10.21 15.02
CA ALA A 131 -2.86 11.28 15.53
C ALA A 131 -2.87 11.30 17.07
N VAL A 132 -3.06 10.15 17.72
CA VAL A 132 -3.05 10.03 19.18
C VAL A 132 -1.71 10.46 19.78
N VAL A 133 -0.59 10.01 19.20
CA VAL A 133 0.76 10.42 19.62
C VAL A 133 0.94 11.93 19.46
N GLY A 134 0.48 12.50 18.33
CA GLY A 134 0.54 13.93 18.07
C GLY A 134 -0.27 14.77 19.06
N LEU A 135 -1.48 14.33 19.40
CA LEU A 135 -2.34 14.99 20.39
C LEU A 135 -1.70 14.96 21.78
N ARG A 136 -1.21 13.80 22.23
CA ARG A 136 -0.54 13.66 23.53
C ARG A 136 0.70 14.54 23.64
N ALA A 137 1.48 14.67 22.58
CA ALA A 137 2.65 15.55 22.56
C ALA A 137 2.25 17.02 22.73
N ARG A 138 1.19 17.48 22.04
CA ARG A 138 0.67 18.85 22.18
C ARG A 138 0.14 19.14 23.57
N SER A 139 -0.60 18.21 24.18
CA SER A 139 -1.13 18.38 25.53
C SER A 139 0.00 18.53 26.56
N LYS A 140 1.09 17.77 26.43
CA LYS A 140 2.27 17.91 27.31
C LYS A 140 2.94 19.27 27.17
N VAL A 141 3.03 19.81 25.96
CA VAL A 141 3.61 21.14 25.71
C VAL A 141 2.71 22.24 26.29
N ALA A 142 1.39 22.15 26.13
CA ALA A 142 0.45 23.12 26.70
C ALA A 142 0.56 23.18 28.24
N VAL A 143 0.59 22.03 28.91
CA VAL A 143 0.74 21.96 30.38
C VAL A 143 2.10 22.48 30.87
N ALA A 144 3.14 22.38 30.05
CA ALA A 144 4.47 22.87 30.40
C ALA A 144 4.66 24.38 30.16
N GLY A 145 3.86 24.99 29.29
CA GLY A 145 3.89 26.45 29.02
C GLY A 145 3.06 27.30 29.99
N ASP A 146 2.16 26.67 30.74
CA ASP A 146 1.35 27.31 31.81
C ASP A 146 2.03 27.27 33.19
N ARG A 147 3.31 26.89 33.27
CA ARG A 147 4.12 26.88 34.50
C ARG A 147 5.28 27.86 34.38
#